data_AF-A0A914MKG5-F1
#
_entry.id   AF-A0A914MKG5-F1
#
_cell.length_a   1.000
_cell.length_b   1.000
_cell.length_c   1.000
_cell.angle_alpha   90.00
_cell.angle_beta   90.00
_cell.angle_gamma   90.00
#
_symmetry.space_group_name_H-M   'P 1'
#
loop_
_entity.id
_entity.type
_entity.pdbx_description
1 polymer ?
#
loop_
_entity_poly.entity_id
_entity_poly.type
_entity_poly.pdbx_seq_one_letter_code
_entity_poly.pdbx_strand_id
1 'polypeptide(L)'
;MFSLSNEVQLDVLKCLNFNQLFSVKQTNFYFCKLISKYEGGLARKKFHELSIINEIPNLNLNNIIEPQFGDFEFILNDQLKEKWQEAIDKSKPLFLSNFESVRKLVSIKKTFTYLEDKQAPYLIRLPNIPKNIEGMIIIRCWLEQLFNCAFEHACFYKSVFNPEMIKILFDNDKTIPAQFNIQKLFLFPSNKTFENVLKFSLNHLSISEYLSINLDDVDITEKY
;
A
#
# COMPACT_ATOMS: atom_id res chain seq x y z
N MET A 1 -8.12 30.67 3.66
CA MET A 1 -8.73 29.55 4.40
C MET A 1 -9.31 29.95 5.75
N PHE A 2 -8.67 30.80 6.56
CA PHE A 2 -9.14 31.12 7.93
C PHE A 2 -10.57 31.66 8.06
N SER A 3 -11.16 32.19 6.98
CA SER A 3 -12.54 32.69 6.93
C SER A 3 -13.59 31.60 6.62
N LEU A 4 -13.17 30.37 6.29
CA LEU A 4 -14.05 29.26 5.96
C LEU A 4 -14.40 28.45 7.22
N SER A 5 -15.55 27.78 7.23
CA SER A 5 -15.90 26.84 8.30
C SER A 5 -14.92 25.67 8.32
N ASN A 6 -14.75 25.01 9.48
CA ASN A 6 -13.88 23.85 9.60
C ASN A 6 -14.24 22.76 8.57
N GLU A 7 -15.52 22.51 8.30
CA GLU A 7 -16.00 21.53 7.31
C GLU A 7 -15.49 21.84 5.90
N VAL A 8 -15.67 23.08 5.44
CA VAL A 8 -15.20 23.50 4.11
C VAL A 8 -13.68 23.49 4.03
N GLN A 9 -12.98 23.85 5.12
CA GLN A 9 -11.53 23.74 5.19
C GLN A 9 -11.07 22.28 5.09
N LEU A 10 -11.75 21.35 5.76
CA LEU A 10 -11.45 19.92 5.66
C LEU A 10 -11.64 19.40 4.24
N ASP A 11 -12.71 19.82 3.55
CA ASP A 11 -12.93 19.42 2.16
C ASP A 11 -11.82 19.92 1.23
N VAL A 12 -11.31 21.13 1.46
CA VAL A 12 -10.12 21.63 0.75
C VAL A 12 -8.86 20.83 1.10
N LEU A 13 -8.67 20.49 2.38
CA LEU A 13 -7.50 19.73 2.85
C LEU A 13 -7.49 18.29 2.32
N LYS A 14 -8.65 17.67 2.11
CA LYS A 14 -8.78 16.34 1.46
C LYS A 14 -8.25 16.34 0.02
N CYS A 15 -8.28 17.48 -0.66
CA CYS A 15 -7.74 17.62 -2.01
C CYS A 15 -6.20 17.71 -2.07
N LEU A 16 -5.53 17.83 -0.93
CA LEU A 16 -4.07 17.99 -0.86
C LEU A 16 -3.36 16.64 -0.86
N ASN A 17 -2.23 16.57 -1.59
CA ASN A 17 -1.33 15.43 -1.47
C ASN A 17 -0.57 15.45 -0.12
N PHE A 18 0.21 14.40 0.20
CA PHE A 18 0.88 14.30 1.51
C PHE A 18 1.80 15.48 1.76
N ASN A 19 2.64 15.80 0.79
CA ASN A 19 3.63 16.86 0.91
C ASN A 19 2.95 18.21 1.08
N GLN A 20 1.86 18.45 0.37
CA GLN A 20 1.04 19.66 0.51
C GLN A 20 0.34 19.72 1.86
N LEU A 21 -0.32 18.64 2.30
CA LEU A 21 -1.02 18.57 3.58
C LEU A 21 -0.03 18.70 4.76
N PHE A 22 1.14 18.08 4.65
CA PHE A 22 2.23 18.17 5.61
C PHE A 22 2.82 19.58 5.66
N SER A 23 3.02 20.22 4.50
CA SER A 23 3.44 21.62 4.42
C SER A 23 2.41 22.54 5.09
N VAL A 24 1.12 22.38 4.80
CA VAL A 24 0.04 23.15 5.44
C VAL A 24 0.03 22.93 6.95
N LYS A 25 0.25 21.69 7.42
CA LYS A 25 0.39 21.38 8.86
C LYS A 25 1.51 22.17 9.54
N GLN A 26 2.60 22.48 8.82
CA GLN A 26 3.75 23.22 9.36
C GLN A 26 3.62 24.75 9.25
N THR A 27 2.76 25.26 8.35
CA THR A 27 2.63 26.71 8.12
C THR A 27 2.07 27.48 9.31
N ASN A 28 1.13 26.89 10.07
CA ASN A 28 0.49 27.57 11.20
C ASN A 28 -0.08 26.59 12.23
N PHE A 29 0.00 26.96 13.51
CA PHE A 29 -0.54 26.22 14.65
C PHE A 29 -2.03 25.86 14.52
N TYR A 30 -2.85 26.72 13.91
CA TYR A 30 -4.26 26.45 13.66
C TYR A 30 -4.46 25.25 12.74
N PHE A 31 -3.78 25.21 11.58
CA PHE A 31 -3.87 24.06 10.67
C PHE A 31 -3.24 22.81 11.27
N CYS A 32 -2.16 22.96 12.07
CA CYS A 32 -1.62 21.84 12.82
C CYS A 32 -2.67 21.21 13.74
N LYS A 33 -3.40 22.03 14.52
CA LYS A 33 -4.49 21.57 15.40
C LYS A 33 -5.67 21.01 14.62
N LEU A 34 -6.09 21.68 13.55
CA LEU A 34 -7.23 21.25 12.72
C LEU A 34 -6.94 19.90 12.07
N ILE A 35 -5.80 19.75 11.39
CA ILE A 35 -5.38 18.50 10.75
C ILE A 35 -5.22 17.39 11.79
N SER A 36 -4.64 17.67 12.96
CA SER A 36 -4.48 16.67 14.02
C SER A 36 -5.82 16.26 14.64
N LYS A 37 -6.80 17.18 14.76
CA LYS A 37 -8.14 16.89 15.27
C LYS A 37 -8.94 15.98 14.33
N TYR A 38 -8.76 16.16 13.02
CA TYR A 38 -9.45 15.39 11.98
C TYR A 38 -8.53 14.39 11.29
N GLU A 39 -7.49 13.91 11.99
CA GLU A 39 -6.53 12.96 11.45
C GLU A 39 -7.27 11.76 10.84
N GLY A 40 -8.24 11.14 11.49
CA GLY A 40 -8.96 10.01 10.89
C GLY A 40 -9.58 10.24 9.49
N GLY A 41 -9.93 11.48 9.14
CA GLY A 41 -10.51 11.85 7.83
C GLY A 41 -9.55 12.60 6.88
N LEU A 42 -8.34 12.95 7.35
CA LEU A 42 -7.28 13.63 6.58
C LEU A 42 -5.97 12.84 6.55
N ALA A 43 -5.80 11.86 7.43
CA ALA A 43 -4.54 11.27 7.81
C ALA A 43 -4.06 10.36 6.70
N ARG A 44 -2.84 10.66 6.28
CA ARG A 44 -1.90 9.61 5.96
C ARG A 44 -1.29 9.13 7.26
N LYS A 45 -1.78 8.01 7.82
CA LYS A 45 -1.17 7.41 9.02
C LYS A 45 0.31 7.18 8.71
N LYS A 46 1.20 7.74 9.55
CA LYS A 46 2.63 7.54 9.36
C LYS A 46 3.05 6.24 10.02
N PHE A 47 3.70 5.40 9.22
CA PHE A 47 4.35 4.19 9.66
C PHE A 47 5.85 4.29 9.38
N HIS A 48 6.63 3.55 10.16
CA HIS A 48 8.06 3.48 9.96
C HIS A 48 8.40 2.60 8.75
N GLU A 49 7.78 1.41 8.62
CA GLU A 49 8.15 0.46 7.57
C GLU A 49 6.92 -0.17 6.89
N LEU A 50 7.00 -0.33 5.57
CA LEU A 50 6.16 -1.21 4.76
C LEU A 50 7.02 -2.31 4.11
N SER A 51 6.62 -3.57 4.23
CA SER A 51 7.27 -4.67 3.53
C SER A 51 6.30 -5.78 3.15
N ILE A 52 6.66 -6.57 2.13
CA ILE A 52 5.98 -7.82 1.79
C ILE A 52 6.87 -8.96 2.28
N ILE A 53 6.35 -9.77 3.19
CA ILE A 53 7.08 -10.88 3.78
C ILE A 53 6.46 -12.22 3.41
N ASN A 54 7.29 -13.26 3.44
CA ASN A 54 6.86 -14.65 3.38
C ASN A 54 6.26 -15.06 4.73
N GLU A 55 5.09 -15.67 4.72
CA GLU A 55 4.56 -16.35 5.89
C GLU A 55 5.41 -17.58 6.18
N ILE A 56 6.04 -17.60 7.36
CA ILE A 56 6.87 -18.73 7.80
C ILE A 56 5.96 -19.70 8.56
N PRO A 57 5.81 -20.96 8.09
CA PRO A 57 5.07 -21.98 8.83
C PRO A 57 5.66 -22.15 10.24
N ASN A 58 4.80 -22.26 11.25
CA ASN A 58 5.15 -22.53 12.66
C ASN A 58 5.77 -21.36 13.45
N LEU A 59 5.87 -20.15 12.89
CA LEU A 59 6.08 -18.95 13.72
C LEU A 59 4.74 -18.52 14.31
N ASN A 60 4.66 -18.39 15.64
CA ASN A 60 3.45 -17.90 16.28
C ASN A 60 3.33 -16.38 16.07
N LEU A 61 2.74 -16.00 14.96
CA LEU A 61 2.49 -14.62 14.57
C LEU A 61 1.18 -14.17 15.25
N ASN A 62 1.24 -13.89 16.55
CA ASN A 62 0.08 -13.50 17.37
C ASN A 62 -0.64 -12.21 16.89
N ASN A 63 -0.09 -11.51 15.89
CA ASN A 63 -0.58 -10.21 15.39
C ASN A 63 -0.99 -10.24 13.90
N ILE A 64 -1.40 -11.41 13.38
CA ILE A 64 -1.98 -11.47 12.03
C ILE A 64 -3.41 -10.92 12.07
N ILE A 65 -3.64 -9.90 11.25
CA ILE A 65 -4.94 -9.39 10.88
C ILE A 65 -5.41 -10.19 9.66
N GLU A 66 -6.54 -10.86 9.80
CA GLU A 66 -7.25 -11.53 8.71
C GLU A 66 -8.49 -10.72 8.34
N PRO A 67 -8.40 -9.85 7.31
CA PRO A 67 -9.54 -9.05 6.86
C PRO A 67 -10.78 -9.89 6.57
N GLN A 68 -11.94 -9.40 6.97
CA GLN A 68 -13.20 -10.04 6.68
C GLN A 68 -14.06 -9.20 5.74
N PHE A 69 -14.92 -9.87 4.99
CA PHE A 69 -15.95 -9.18 4.22
C PHE A 69 -16.99 -8.58 5.18
N GLY A 70 -17.44 -7.36 4.89
CA GLY A 70 -18.32 -6.59 5.78
C GLY A 70 -17.60 -5.58 6.69
N ASP A 71 -16.26 -5.62 6.77
CA ASP A 71 -15.45 -4.60 7.45
C ASP A 71 -15.49 -3.24 6.72
N PHE A 72 -15.97 -3.21 5.46
CA PHE A 72 -15.96 -2.04 4.58
C PHE A 72 -17.26 -1.92 3.79
N GLU A 73 -17.77 -0.69 3.68
CA GLU A 73 -18.85 -0.35 2.76
C GLU A 73 -18.24 -0.01 1.40
N PHE A 74 -18.33 -0.95 0.43
CA PHE A 74 -17.95 -0.67 -0.95
C PHE A 74 -19.06 -1.08 -1.92
N ILE A 75 -19.53 -0.12 -2.71
CA ILE A 75 -20.55 -0.32 -3.74
C ILE A 75 -19.84 -0.59 -5.07
N LEU A 76 -19.90 -1.83 -5.52
CA LEU A 76 -19.34 -2.27 -6.80
C LEU A 76 -20.35 -2.04 -7.92
N ASN A 77 -19.95 -1.31 -8.97
CA ASN A 77 -20.76 -1.16 -10.18
C ASN A 77 -20.58 -2.35 -11.13
N ASP A 78 -21.54 -2.56 -12.04
CA ASP A 78 -21.59 -3.73 -12.92
C ASP A 78 -20.37 -3.84 -13.85
N GLN A 79 -19.89 -2.71 -14.38
CA GLN A 79 -18.71 -2.69 -15.26
C GLN A 79 -17.44 -3.13 -14.54
N LEU A 80 -17.23 -2.66 -13.30
CA LEU A 80 -16.08 -3.03 -12.49
C LEU A 80 -16.19 -4.49 -12.02
N LYS A 81 -17.42 -4.94 -11.72
CA LYS A 81 -17.70 -6.33 -11.36
C LYS A 81 -17.31 -7.31 -12.46
N GLU A 82 -17.61 -7.00 -13.73
CA GLU A 82 -17.23 -7.84 -14.87
C GLU A 82 -15.70 -7.94 -15.01
N LYS A 83 -14.98 -6.82 -14.94
CA LYS A 83 -13.51 -6.80 -14.98
C LYS A 83 -12.89 -7.60 -13.84
N TRP A 84 -13.49 -7.50 -12.65
CA TRP A 84 -13.02 -8.24 -11.47
C TRP A 84 -13.27 -9.73 -11.62
N GLN A 85 -14.42 -10.11 -12.17
CA GLN A 85 -14.72 -11.51 -12.47
C GLN A 85 -13.72 -12.09 -13.46
N GLU A 86 -13.39 -11.36 -14.54
CA GLU A 86 -12.39 -11.78 -15.51
C GLU A 86 -11.00 -11.98 -14.86
N ALA A 87 -10.62 -11.10 -13.93
CA ALA A 87 -9.36 -11.22 -13.20
C ALA A 87 -9.33 -12.45 -12.27
N ILE A 88 -10.45 -12.75 -11.60
CA ILE A 88 -10.64 -13.93 -10.77
C ILE A 88 -10.56 -15.21 -11.63
N ASP A 89 -11.25 -15.24 -12.76
CA ASP A 89 -11.27 -16.40 -13.67
C ASP A 89 -9.87 -16.69 -14.22
N LYS A 90 -9.07 -15.64 -14.48
CA LYS A 90 -7.66 -15.74 -14.86
C LYS A 90 -6.71 -15.99 -13.68
N SER A 91 -7.24 -16.11 -12.46
CA SER A 91 -6.46 -16.29 -11.22
C SER A 91 -5.33 -15.28 -11.06
N LYS A 92 -5.57 -14.01 -11.45
CA LYS A 92 -4.55 -12.96 -11.38
C LYS A 92 -4.09 -12.76 -9.93
N PRO A 93 -2.78 -12.83 -9.63
CA PRO A 93 -2.28 -12.70 -8.27
C PRO A 93 -2.15 -11.23 -7.85
N LEU A 94 -2.31 -10.96 -6.56
CA LEU A 94 -2.03 -9.67 -5.92
C LEU A 94 -0.53 -9.41 -5.78
N PHE A 95 0.26 -10.44 -5.49
CA PHE A 95 1.70 -10.36 -5.32
C PHE A 95 2.41 -11.10 -6.45
N LEU A 96 3.43 -10.45 -7.02
CA LEU A 96 4.36 -11.07 -7.95
C LEU A 96 5.63 -11.39 -7.18
N SER A 97 6.08 -12.65 -7.23
CA SER A 97 7.17 -13.15 -6.40
C SER A 97 7.88 -14.31 -7.08
N ASN A 98 9.17 -14.49 -6.79
CA ASN A 98 9.94 -15.65 -7.25
C ASN A 98 9.65 -16.94 -6.48
N PHE A 99 9.06 -16.83 -5.29
CA PHE A 99 8.69 -17.96 -4.46
C PHE A 99 7.26 -18.39 -4.80
N GLU A 100 7.12 -19.48 -5.57
CA GLU A 100 5.85 -19.94 -6.15
C GLU A 100 4.89 -20.59 -5.13
N SER A 101 5.32 -20.84 -3.88
CA SER A 101 4.56 -21.64 -2.92
C SER A 101 4.35 -21.00 -1.54
N VAL A 102 4.83 -19.77 -1.32
CA VAL A 102 4.80 -19.16 0.02
C VAL A 102 3.72 -18.10 0.10
N ARG A 103 2.82 -18.24 1.08
CA ARG A 103 1.82 -17.23 1.41
C ARG A 103 2.53 -15.92 1.75
N LYS A 104 1.94 -14.80 1.32
CA LYS A 104 2.51 -13.46 1.51
C LYS A 104 1.70 -12.69 2.53
N LEU A 105 2.40 -11.92 3.36
CA LEU A 105 1.81 -10.99 4.32
C LEU A 105 2.31 -9.58 4.00
N VAL A 106 1.43 -8.59 4.18
CA VAL A 106 1.85 -7.19 4.23
C VAL A 106 2.23 -6.87 5.66
N SER A 107 3.47 -6.46 5.88
CA SER A 107 4.01 -6.09 7.18
C SER A 107 4.07 -4.57 7.29
N ILE A 108 3.49 -4.04 8.36
CA ILE A 108 3.52 -2.61 8.69
C ILE A 108 4.09 -2.43 10.09
N LYS A 109 5.13 -1.60 10.22
CA LYS A 109 5.72 -1.24 11.52
C LYS A 109 5.50 0.22 11.85
N LYS A 110 5.12 0.51 13.09
CA LYS A 110 4.91 1.88 13.56
C LYS A 110 6.20 2.58 13.98
N THR A 111 7.17 1.86 14.53
CA THR A 111 8.41 2.41 15.09
C THR A 111 9.63 1.58 14.67
N PHE A 112 10.79 2.24 14.69
CA PHE A 112 12.09 1.62 14.54
C PHE A 112 12.68 1.40 15.92
N THR A 113 12.76 0.16 16.39
CA THR A 113 13.32 -0.13 17.71
C THR A 113 14.41 -1.18 17.59
N TYR A 114 15.67 -0.72 17.67
CA TYR A 114 16.82 -1.58 17.89
C TYR A 114 16.87 -2.12 19.34
N LEU A 115 16.10 -1.52 20.25
CA LEU A 115 16.10 -1.83 21.68
C LEU A 115 14.66 -1.90 22.21
N GLU A 116 14.27 -3.09 22.63
CA GLU A 116 13.25 -3.46 23.63
C GLU A 116 11.80 -2.94 23.58
N ASP A 117 11.40 -2.07 22.65
CA ASP A 117 9.96 -1.77 22.48
C ASP A 117 9.29 -2.85 21.61
N LYS A 118 8.58 -3.76 22.30
CA LYS A 118 7.95 -5.01 21.82
C LYS A 118 6.73 -4.80 20.90
N GLN A 119 6.61 -3.69 20.17
CA GLN A 119 5.52 -3.56 19.20
C GLN A 119 5.82 -4.39 17.97
N ALA A 120 5.36 -5.63 18.01
CA ALA A 120 5.37 -6.51 16.85
C ALA A 120 4.64 -5.86 15.66
N PRO A 121 5.11 -6.10 14.43
CA PRO A 121 4.49 -5.54 13.23
C PRO A 121 3.02 -5.91 13.16
N TYR A 122 2.22 -5.04 12.54
CA TYR A 122 0.91 -5.43 12.03
C TYR A 122 1.12 -6.28 10.79
N LEU A 123 0.64 -7.51 10.82
CA LEU A 123 0.77 -8.45 9.71
C LEU A 123 -0.60 -8.63 9.09
N ILE A 124 -0.79 -8.19 7.85
CA ILE A 124 -2.08 -8.29 7.18
C ILE A 124 -2.00 -9.43 6.18
N ARG A 125 -2.89 -10.42 6.35
CA ARG A 125 -3.01 -11.52 5.40
C ARG A 125 -4.04 -11.17 4.31
N LEU A 126 -3.54 -10.69 3.18
CA LEU A 126 -4.38 -10.45 2.00
C LEU A 126 -4.44 -11.71 1.12
N PRO A 127 -5.60 -12.00 0.50
CA PRO A 127 -5.70 -13.12 -0.43
C PRO A 127 -4.82 -12.84 -1.66
N ASN A 128 -3.82 -13.68 -1.90
CA ASN A 128 -2.95 -13.52 -3.06
C ASN A 128 -3.70 -13.80 -4.37
N ILE A 129 -4.47 -14.89 -4.41
CA ILE A 129 -5.34 -15.22 -5.55
C ILE A 129 -6.78 -15.10 -5.04
N PRO A 130 -7.47 -13.98 -5.31
CA PRO A 130 -8.86 -13.83 -4.91
C PRO A 130 -9.72 -14.84 -5.66
N LYS A 131 -10.61 -15.52 -4.93
CA LYS A 131 -11.47 -16.58 -5.48
C LYS A 131 -12.86 -16.09 -5.85
N ASN A 132 -13.24 -14.92 -5.37
CA ASN A 132 -14.57 -14.34 -5.51
C ASN A 132 -14.48 -12.81 -5.36
N ILE A 133 -15.62 -12.15 -5.63
CA ILE A 133 -15.74 -10.69 -5.54
C ILE A 133 -15.46 -10.18 -4.12
N GLU A 134 -15.86 -10.91 -3.08
CA GLU A 134 -15.58 -10.53 -1.69
C GLU A 134 -14.08 -10.41 -1.42
N GLY A 135 -13.28 -11.35 -1.91
CA GLY A 135 -11.82 -11.30 -1.86
C GLY A 135 -11.25 -10.08 -2.57
N MET A 136 -11.82 -9.71 -3.73
CA MET A 136 -11.43 -8.49 -4.44
C MET A 136 -11.75 -7.22 -3.64
N ILE A 137 -12.91 -7.17 -2.99
CA ILE A 137 -13.33 -6.04 -2.13
C ILE A 137 -12.36 -5.89 -0.97
N ILE A 138 -12.03 -6.99 -0.28
CA ILE A 138 -11.04 -7.01 0.79
C ILE A 138 -9.71 -6.43 0.32
N ILE A 139 -9.17 -6.92 -0.80
CA ILE A 139 -7.89 -6.43 -1.32
C ILE A 139 -7.97 -4.93 -1.62
N ARG A 140 -9.00 -4.48 -2.34
CA ARG A 140 -9.17 -3.07 -2.71
C ARG A 140 -9.20 -2.17 -1.47
N CYS A 141 -10.04 -2.49 -0.49
CA CYS A 141 -10.20 -1.65 0.68
C CYS A 141 -8.90 -1.56 1.49
N TRP A 142 -8.16 -2.67 1.62
CA TRP A 142 -6.88 -2.63 2.33
C TRP A 142 -5.78 -1.90 1.55
N LEU A 143 -5.72 -2.05 0.22
CA LEU A 143 -4.81 -1.26 -0.61
C LEU A 143 -5.13 0.23 -0.52
N GLU A 144 -6.41 0.60 -0.51
CA GLU A 144 -6.86 1.98 -0.33
C GLU A 144 -6.39 2.54 1.03
N GLN A 145 -6.56 1.78 2.11
CA GLN A 145 -6.04 2.15 3.43
C GLN A 145 -4.51 2.34 3.40
N LEU A 146 -3.78 1.47 2.70
CA LEU A 146 -2.33 1.58 2.56
C LEU A 146 -1.88 2.77 1.71
N PHE A 147 -2.60 3.11 0.63
CA PHE A 147 -2.34 4.31 -0.18
C PHE A 147 -2.59 5.59 0.63
N ASN A 148 -3.56 5.54 1.54
CA ASN A 148 -3.81 6.55 2.56
C ASN A 148 -2.86 6.45 3.76
N CYS A 149 -1.67 5.86 3.61
CA CYS A 149 -0.60 5.90 4.61
C CYS A 149 0.66 6.58 4.05
N ALA A 150 1.56 6.93 4.95
CA ALA A 150 2.91 7.39 4.63
C ALA A 150 3.93 6.52 5.34
N PHE A 151 4.98 6.12 4.63
CA PHE A 151 6.00 5.21 5.14
C PHE A 151 7.37 5.90 5.11
N GLU A 152 8.12 5.82 6.22
CA GLU A 152 9.50 6.29 6.24
C GLU A 152 10.38 5.38 5.36
N HIS A 153 10.22 4.06 5.50
CA HIS A 153 10.93 3.06 4.73
C HIS A 153 9.96 2.10 4.06
N ALA A 154 10.30 1.64 2.86
CA ALA A 154 9.70 0.44 2.29
C ALA A 154 10.78 -0.48 1.75
N CYS A 155 10.59 -1.78 1.97
CA CYS A 155 11.52 -2.81 1.50
C CYS A 155 10.75 -3.90 0.77
N PHE A 156 11.06 -4.10 -0.51
CA PHE A 156 10.46 -5.12 -1.36
C PHE A 156 11.52 -6.11 -1.82
N TYR A 157 11.57 -7.26 -1.15
CA TYR A 157 12.54 -8.32 -1.44
C TYR A 157 11.94 -9.41 -2.34
N LYS A 158 12.35 -9.44 -3.60
CA LYS A 158 11.92 -10.42 -4.62
C LYS A 158 10.39 -10.58 -4.76
N SER A 159 9.64 -9.61 -4.23
CA SER A 159 8.18 -9.63 -4.13
C SER A 159 7.66 -8.21 -4.20
N VAL A 160 6.67 -7.95 -5.06
CA VAL A 160 5.99 -6.65 -5.19
C VAL A 160 4.49 -6.86 -5.37
N PHE A 161 3.70 -5.81 -5.17
CA PHE A 161 2.32 -5.82 -5.61
C PHE A 161 2.26 -5.89 -7.13
N ASN A 162 1.31 -6.66 -7.65
CA ASN A 162 1.06 -6.77 -9.08
C ASN A 162 0.47 -5.44 -9.60
N PRO A 163 1.20 -4.69 -10.45
CA PRO A 163 0.71 -3.41 -10.95
C PRO A 163 -0.57 -3.55 -11.79
N GLU A 164 -0.75 -4.66 -12.51
CA GLU A 164 -1.99 -4.91 -13.24
C GLU A 164 -3.18 -5.14 -12.29
N MET A 165 -2.94 -5.83 -11.18
CA MET A 165 -3.99 -6.06 -10.18
C MET A 165 -4.44 -4.74 -9.56
N ILE A 166 -3.50 -3.85 -9.22
CA ILE A 166 -3.83 -2.51 -8.72
C ILE A 166 -4.66 -1.76 -9.78
N LYS A 167 -4.26 -1.79 -11.05
CA LYS A 167 -5.05 -1.16 -12.12
C LYS A 167 -6.47 -1.70 -12.18
N ILE A 168 -6.66 -3.02 -12.15
CA ILE A 168 -8.00 -3.65 -12.17
C ILE A 168 -8.86 -3.20 -10.98
N LEU A 169 -8.28 -3.11 -9.79
CA LEU A 169 -9.00 -2.73 -8.57
C LEU A 169 -9.40 -1.24 -8.55
N PHE A 170 -8.64 -0.38 -9.21
CA PHE A 170 -8.78 1.09 -9.15
C PHE A 170 -9.07 1.75 -10.52
N ASP A 171 -9.38 0.98 -11.56
CA ASP A 171 -9.46 1.43 -12.97
C ASP A 171 -10.44 2.60 -13.20
N ASN A 172 -11.49 2.70 -12.38
CA ASN A 172 -12.53 3.72 -12.49
C ASN A 172 -12.37 4.87 -11.48
N ASP A 173 -11.41 4.78 -10.58
CA ASP A 173 -11.35 5.66 -9.41
C ASP A 173 -10.26 6.72 -9.57
N LYS A 174 -10.60 7.82 -10.26
CA LYS A 174 -9.69 8.96 -10.42
C LYS A 174 -9.50 9.77 -9.12
N THR A 175 -10.26 9.44 -8.08
CA THR A 175 -10.29 10.24 -6.84
C THR A 175 -9.15 9.89 -5.89
N ILE A 176 -8.62 8.67 -5.97
CA ILE A 176 -7.56 8.18 -5.07
C ILE A 176 -6.29 7.97 -5.89
N PRO A 177 -5.18 8.66 -5.56
CA PRO A 177 -3.89 8.30 -6.12
C PRO A 177 -3.56 6.87 -5.66
N ALA A 178 -3.61 5.90 -6.56
CA ALA A 178 -3.26 4.50 -6.30
C ALA A 178 -1.75 4.33 -6.16
N GLN A 179 -1.16 5.07 -5.20
CA GLN A 179 0.27 5.23 -4.97
C GLN A 179 0.61 5.13 -3.49
N PHE A 180 1.67 4.40 -3.16
CA PHE A 180 2.27 4.40 -1.83
C PHE A 180 3.18 5.61 -1.65
N ASN A 181 3.02 6.33 -0.53
CA ASN A 181 3.85 7.48 -0.19
C ASN A 181 5.02 7.01 0.69
N ILE A 182 6.24 7.06 0.17
CA ILE A 182 7.42 6.45 0.79
C ILE A 182 8.56 7.48 0.82
N GLN A 183 9.28 7.61 1.93
CA GLN A 183 10.46 8.47 1.96
C GLN A 183 11.67 7.75 1.35
N LYS A 184 11.97 6.54 1.83
CA LYS A 184 13.13 5.75 1.43
C LYS A 184 12.69 4.37 0.95
N LEU A 185 13.03 4.03 -0.29
CA LEU A 185 12.67 2.77 -0.90
C LEU A 185 13.90 1.90 -1.17
N PHE A 186 13.81 0.63 -0.77
CA PHE A 186 14.79 -0.40 -1.08
C PHE A 186 14.12 -1.51 -1.89
N LEU A 187 14.62 -1.73 -3.10
CA LEU A 187 14.15 -2.76 -4.03
C LEU A 187 15.23 -3.80 -4.24
N PHE A 188 14.85 -5.07 -4.13
CA PHE A 188 15.70 -6.21 -4.43
C PHE A 188 14.98 -7.09 -5.47
N PRO A 189 14.89 -6.62 -6.73
CA PRO A 189 14.33 -7.41 -7.81
C PRO A 189 15.19 -8.64 -8.10
N SER A 190 14.64 -9.48 -8.96
CA SER A 190 15.33 -10.63 -9.56
C SER A 190 14.84 -10.78 -11.00
N ASN A 191 15.47 -11.59 -11.85
CA ASN A 191 15.11 -11.69 -13.27
C ASN A 191 13.61 -11.84 -13.52
N LYS A 192 12.95 -12.80 -12.85
CA LYS A 192 11.50 -13.06 -12.99
C LYS A 192 10.60 -11.87 -12.60
N THR A 193 11.06 -10.98 -11.73
CA THR A 193 10.25 -9.86 -11.19
C THR A 193 10.71 -8.48 -11.62
N PHE A 194 11.87 -8.36 -12.28
CA PHE A 194 12.54 -7.09 -12.56
C PHE A 194 11.63 -6.09 -13.31
N GLU A 195 11.06 -6.49 -14.43
CA GLU A 195 10.18 -5.63 -15.22
C GLU A 195 8.94 -5.18 -14.41
N ASN A 196 8.34 -6.09 -13.65
CA ASN A 196 7.16 -5.80 -12.84
C ASN A 196 7.49 -4.88 -11.65
N VAL A 197 8.66 -5.03 -11.05
CA VAL A 197 9.17 -4.15 -10.00
C VAL A 197 9.34 -2.72 -10.55
N LEU A 198 9.88 -2.57 -11.76
CA LEU A 198 10.01 -1.26 -12.40
C LEU A 198 8.64 -0.66 -12.74
N LYS A 199 7.72 -1.43 -13.34
CA LYS A 199 6.35 -0.99 -13.62
C LYS A 199 5.61 -0.57 -12.35
N PHE A 200 5.73 -1.34 -11.27
CA PHE A 200 5.15 -1.02 -9.99
C PHE A 200 5.75 0.28 -9.43
N SER A 201 7.08 0.41 -9.45
CA SER A 201 7.77 1.59 -8.92
C SER A 201 7.42 2.88 -9.65
N LEU A 202 7.30 2.82 -10.98
CA LEU A 202 6.98 4.00 -11.79
C LEU A 202 5.53 4.46 -11.64
N ASN A 203 4.58 3.53 -11.49
CA ASN A 203 3.16 3.86 -11.54
C ASN A 203 2.51 4.00 -10.16
N HIS A 204 3.03 3.29 -9.15
CA HIS A 204 2.36 3.08 -7.87
C HIS A 204 3.19 3.51 -6.65
N LEU A 205 4.35 4.15 -6.84
CA LEU A 205 5.15 4.66 -5.73
C LEU A 205 5.41 6.17 -5.90
N SER A 206 5.28 6.91 -4.80
CA SER A 206 5.71 8.30 -4.68
C SER A 206 6.86 8.35 -3.67
N ILE A 207 8.08 8.55 -4.16
CA ILE A 207 9.31 8.49 -3.37
C ILE A 207 9.83 9.91 -3.16
N SER A 208 10.02 10.34 -1.91
CA SER A 208 10.40 11.73 -1.62
C SER A 208 11.88 11.96 -1.33
N GLU A 209 12.64 10.95 -0.91
CA GLU A 209 14.05 11.14 -0.50
C GLU A 209 15.01 10.21 -1.23
N TYR A 210 14.82 8.89 -1.14
CA TYR A 210 15.85 7.93 -1.53
C TYR A 210 15.29 6.69 -2.20
N LEU A 211 15.93 6.27 -3.29
CA LEU A 211 15.66 5.03 -4.00
C LEU A 211 16.97 4.24 -4.11
N SER A 212 16.96 3.01 -3.60
CA SER A 212 18.02 2.02 -3.82
C SER A 212 17.45 0.80 -4.52
N ILE A 213 18.11 0.39 -5.60
CA ILE A 213 17.80 -0.83 -6.32
C ILE A 213 19.04 -1.70 -6.28
N ASN A 214 18.94 -2.84 -5.62
CA ASN A 214 19.99 -3.86 -5.61
C ASN A 214 19.72 -4.84 -6.77
N LEU A 215 20.69 -4.96 -7.68
CA LEU A 215 20.60 -5.81 -8.87
C LEU A 215 21.45 -7.09 -8.75
N ASP A 216 21.90 -7.45 -7.55
CA ASP A 216 22.79 -8.59 -7.33
C ASP A 216 22.15 -9.92 -7.76
N ASP A 217 20.81 -10.01 -7.70
CA ASP A 217 20.01 -11.16 -8.12
C ASP A 217 19.45 -11.04 -9.56
N VAL A 218 19.93 -10.07 -10.34
CA VAL A 218 19.52 -9.85 -11.74
C VAL A 218 20.68 -10.21 -12.67
N ASP A 219 20.57 -11.32 -13.38
CA ASP A 219 21.56 -11.75 -14.36
C ASP A 219 21.41 -10.97 -15.67
N ILE A 220 22.42 -10.17 -16.01
CA ILE A 220 22.49 -9.39 -17.24
C ILE A 220 22.78 -10.25 -18.50
N THR A 221 23.01 -11.55 -18.35
CA THR A 221 23.32 -12.46 -19.46
C THR A 221 22.10 -13.17 -20.06
N GLU A 222 20.95 -13.16 -19.38
CA GLU A 222 19.69 -13.61 -19.96
C GLU A 222 19.21 -12.54 -20.97
N LYS A 223 19.29 -12.86 -22.27
CA LYS A 223 18.74 -12.02 -23.34
C LYS A 223 17.24 -11.82 -23.10
N TYR A 224 16.84 -10.57 -22.86
CA TYR A 224 15.46 -10.09 -22.87
C TYR A 224 14.72 -10.44 -24.16
#